data_AF-A0A957D7D0-F1
#
_entry.id   AF-A0A957D7D0-F1
#
_cell.length_a   1.000
_cell.length_b   1.000
_cell.length_c   1.000
_cell.angle_alpha   90.00
_cell.angle_beta   90.00
_cell.angle_gamma   90.00
#
_symmetry.space_group_name_H-M   'P 1'
#
loop_
_entity.id
_entity.type
_entity.pdbx_description
1 polymer ?
#
loop_
_entity_poly.entity_id
_entity_poly.type
_entity_poly.pdbx_seq_one_letter_code
_entity_poly.pdbx_strand_id
1 'polypeptide(L)'
;MADIIKMNYGQMEEMAQAFAQGAQQLETTISEMNTLAQMMENGGLMGDAGDSFTDAIRSALIPSIQRLMDKFTELQGDILGAMQDMQQADQDSSRLYG
;
A
#
# COMPACT_ATOMS: atom_id res chain seq x y z
N MET A 1 16.91 -26.79 -19.40
CA MET A 1 17.41 -26.20 -18.14
C MET A 1 16.32 -25.24 -17.68
N ALA A 2 15.47 -25.66 -16.75
CA ALA A 2 14.56 -24.73 -16.10
C ALA A 2 15.45 -23.83 -15.24
N ASP A 3 15.52 -22.54 -15.57
CA ASP A 3 16.08 -21.56 -14.65
C ASP A 3 15.35 -21.76 -13.32
N ILE A 4 16.06 -22.25 -12.31
CA ILE A 4 15.53 -22.33 -10.96
C ILE A 4 15.41 -20.87 -10.54
N ILE A 5 14.23 -20.28 -10.74
CA ILE A 5 13.90 -18.97 -10.20
C ILE A 5 13.91 -19.16 -8.68
N LYS A 6 15.07 -18.94 -8.07
CA LYS A 6 15.22 -18.94 -6.62
C LYS A 6 14.74 -17.59 -6.13
N MET A 7 13.69 -17.61 -5.32
CA MET A 7 13.20 -16.42 -4.66
C MET A 7 14.29 -15.86 -3.75
N ASN A 8 14.60 -14.57 -3.87
CA ASN A 8 15.46 -13.90 -2.91
C ASN A 8 14.59 -13.46 -1.72
N TYR A 9 14.48 -14.33 -0.72
CA TYR A 9 13.64 -14.10 0.47
C TYR A 9 13.94 -12.76 1.15
N GLY A 10 15.20 -12.36 1.27
CA GLY A 10 15.57 -11.07 1.87
C GLY A 10 15.02 -9.87 1.10
N GLN A 11 15.14 -9.88 -0.24
CA GLN A 11 14.56 -8.81 -1.07
C GLN A 11 13.03 -8.81 -1.02
N MET A 12 12.40 -9.98 -0.93
CA MET A 12 10.94 -10.09 -0.81
C MET A 12 10.45 -9.54 0.54
N GLU A 13 11.14 -9.84 1.64
CA GLU A 13 10.85 -9.25 2.95
C GLU A 13 11.01 -7.73 2.95
N GLU A 14 12.10 -7.21 2.36
CA GLU A 14 12.32 -5.77 2.21
C GLU A 14 11.20 -5.11 1.40
N MET A 15 10.78 -5.72 0.29
CA MET A 15 9.66 -5.21 -0.51
C MET A 15 8.34 -5.22 0.27
N ALA A 16 8.03 -6.31 0.98
CA ALA A 16 6.83 -6.39 1.81
C ALA A 16 6.82 -5.30 2.89
N GLN A 17 7.96 -5.05 3.53
CA GLN A 17 8.10 -3.96 4.51
C GLN A 17 7.94 -2.58 3.87
N ALA A 18 8.50 -2.37 2.67
CA ALA A 18 8.37 -1.10 1.95
C ALA A 18 6.90 -0.80 1.60
N PHE A 19 6.14 -1.79 1.13
CA PHE A 19 4.70 -1.63 0.87
C PHE A 19 3.92 -1.35 2.15
N ALA A 20 4.24 -2.01 3.26
CA ALA A 20 3.61 -1.76 4.55
C ALA A 20 3.83 -0.32 5.04
N GLN A 21 5.08 0.16 4.98
CA GLN A 21 5.44 1.53 5.36
C GLN A 21 4.79 2.56 4.43
N GLY A 22 4.77 2.27 3.13
CA GLY A 22 4.09 3.12 2.14
C GLY A 22 2.59 3.25 2.42
N ALA A 23 1.91 2.15 2.77
CA ALA A 23 0.49 2.17 3.12
C ALA A 23 0.23 3.07 4.36
N GLN A 24 1.05 2.95 5.40
CA GLN A 24 0.96 3.81 6.60
C GLN A 24 1.17 5.30 6.28
N GLN A 25 2.11 5.60 5.37
CA GLN A 25 2.34 6.98 4.94
C GLN A 25 1.15 7.54 4.15
N LEU A 26 0.50 6.72 3.32
CA LEU A 26 -0.72 7.10 2.61
C LEU A 26 -1.90 7.32 3.57
N GLU A 27 -2.04 6.49 4.61
CA GLU A 27 -3.04 6.70 5.67
C GLU A 27 -2.83 8.04 6.38
N THR A 28 -1.58 8.36 6.72
CA THR A 28 -1.21 9.65 7.32
C THR A 28 -1.56 10.81 6.38
N THR A 29 -1.26 10.66 5.09
CA THR A 29 -1.60 11.66 4.07
C THR A 29 -3.11 11.90 3.97
N ILE A 30 -3.93 10.84 4.04
CA ILE A 30 -5.40 10.97 4.07
C ILE A 30 -5.85 11.77 5.31
N SER A 31 -5.28 11.50 6.47
CA SER A 31 -5.59 12.23 7.71
C SER A 31 -5.25 13.73 7.61
N GLU A 32 -4.08 14.05 7.04
CA GLU A 32 -3.66 15.43 6.79
C GLU A 32 -4.58 16.14 5.79
N MET A 33 -4.96 15.47 4.69
CA MET A 33 -5.90 16.03 3.71
C MET A 33 -7.28 16.30 4.31
N ASN A 34 -7.77 15.40 5.18
CA ASN A 34 -9.02 15.64 5.90
C ASN A 34 -8.92 16.85 6.83
N THR A 35 -7.79 17.03 7.50
CA THR A 35 -7.54 18.19 8.37
C THR A 35 -7.52 19.48 7.55
N LEU A 36 -6.84 19.49 6.40
CA LEU A 36 -6.81 20.64 5.50
C LEU A 36 -8.20 20.99 4.96
N ALA A 37 -8.97 19.99 4.51
CA ALA A 37 -10.35 20.18 4.05
C ALA A 37 -11.22 20.84 5.13
N GLN A 38 -11.13 20.36 6.38
CA GLN A 38 -11.85 20.95 7.51
C GLN A 38 -11.42 22.38 7.81
N MET A 39 -10.13 22.70 7.72
CA MET A 39 -9.65 24.07 7.93
C MET A 39 -10.17 25.03 6.85
N MET A 40 -10.27 24.58 5.60
CA MET A 40 -10.81 25.36 4.50
C MET A 40 -12.31 25.62 4.66
N GLU A 41 -13.09 24.58 5.00
CA GLU A 41 -14.53 24.69 5.32
C GLU A 41 -14.81 25.65 6.48
N ASN A 42 -13.94 25.68 7.49
CA ASN A 42 -14.11 26.52 8.69
C ASN A 42 -13.58 27.96 8.53
N GLY A 43 -13.38 28.43 7.30
CA GLY A 43 -13.08 29.84 7.02
C GLY A 43 -11.67 30.14 6.55
N GLY A 44 -10.86 29.13 6.22
CA GLY A 44 -9.54 29.32 5.59
C GLY A 44 -9.63 29.86 4.15
N LEU A 45 -10.71 29.54 3.44
CA LEU A 45 -11.03 30.04 2.10
C LEU A 45 -12.56 30.05 1.93
N MET A 46 -13.19 31.22 2.09
CA MET A 46 -14.64 31.36 1.94
C MET A 46 -15.04 31.61 0.48
N GLY A 47 -16.09 30.92 0.02
CA GLY A 47 -16.68 31.06 -1.32
C GLY A 47 -16.39 29.86 -2.24
N ASP A 48 -16.89 29.93 -3.47
CA ASP A 48 -16.91 28.83 -4.45
C ASP A 48 -15.55 28.12 -4.65
N ALA A 49 -14.44 28.85 -4.51
CA ALA A 49 -13.09 28.28 -4.62
C ALA A 49 -12.74 27.36 -3.45
N GLY A 50 -13.13 27.72 -2.22
CA GLY A 50 -12.90 26.90 -1.02
C GLY A 50 -13.79 25.65 -1.03
N ASP A 51 -15.03 25.81 -1.46
CA ASP A 51 -15.98 24.69 -1.62
C ASP A 51 -15.50 23.74 -2.71
N SER A 52 -15.10 24.25 -3.88
CA SER A 52 -14.57 23.43 -4.97
C SER A 52 -13.27 22.72 -4.61
N PHE A 53 -12.38 23.38 -3.85
CA PHE A 53 -11.14 22.76 -3.38
C PHE A 53 -11.41 21.63 -2.39
N THR A 54 -12.30 21.88 -1.41
CA THR A 54 -12.68 20.86 -0.43
C THR A 54 -13.39 19.69 -1.09
N ASP A 55 -14.29 19.96 -2.03
CA ASP A 55 -14.97 18.93 -2.81
C ASP A 55 -13.97 18.10 -3.62
N ALA A 56 -12.98 18.71 -4.28
CA ALA A 56 -11.93 17.98 -5.00
C ALA A 56 -11.10 17.09 -4.09
N ILE A 57 -10.77 17.55 -2.86
CA ILE A 57 -10.06 16.73 -1.88
C ILE A 57 -10.91 15.51 -1.49
N ARG A 58 -12.17 15.74 -1.11
CA ARG A 58 -13.05 14.69 -0.56
C ARG A 58 -13.52 13.70 -1.62
N SER A 59 -13.85 14.18 -2.83
CA SER A 59 -14.46 13.37 -3.89
C SER A 59 -13.45 12.67 -4.79
N ALA A 60 -12.24 13.23 -4.96
CA ALA A 60 -11.27 12.71 -5.91
C ALA A 60 -9.94 12.30 -5.25
N LEU A 61 -9.31 13.20 -4.49
CA LEU A 61 -7.96 12.96 -3.97
C LEU A 61 -7.94 11.86 -2.91
N ILE A 62 -8.73 12.01 -1.83
CA ILE A 62 -8.78 11.02 -0.74
C ILE A 62 -9.15 9.62 -1.26
N PRO A 63 -10.20 9.45 -2.09
CA PRO A 63 -10.53 8.13 -2.65
C PRO A 63 -9.43 7.56 -3.56
N SER A 64 -8.64 8.40 -4.22
CA SER A 64 -7.52 7.93 -5.05
C SER A 64 -6.34 7.47 -4.21
N ILE A 65 -6.04 8.18 -3.11
CA ILE A 65 -5.02 7.76 -2.15
C ILE A 65 -5.44 6.46 -1.46
N GLN A 66 -6.72 6.33 -1.08
CA GLN A 66 -7.27 5.11 -0.49
C GLN A 66 -7.06 3.90 -1.42
N ARG A 67 -7.41 4.02 -2.71
CA ARG A 67 -7.19 2.95 -3.69
C ARG A 67 -5.72 2.58 -3.84
N LEU A 68 -4.82 3.55 -3.76
CA LEU A 68 -3.38 3.30 -3.80
C LEU A 68 -2.90 2.55 -2.55
N MET A 69 -3.39 2.95 -1.38
CA MET A 69 -3.11 2.28 -0.11
C MET A 69 -3.60 0.82 -0.13
N ASP A 70 -4.82 0.58 -0.60
CA ASP A 70 -5.38 -0.76 -0.74
C ASP A 70 -4.49 -1.63 -1.64
N LYS A 71 -3.95 -1.06 -2.74
CA LYS A 71 -3.00 -1.76 -3.60
C LYS A 71 -1.66 -2.06 -2.95
N PHE A 72 -1.18 -1.20 -2.06
CA PHE A 72 0.06 -1.49 -1.31
C PHE A 72 -0.17 -2.65 -0.34
N THR A 73 -1.31 -2.69 0.35
CA THR A 73 -1.67 -3.81 1.23
C THR A 73 -1.86 -5.11 0.45
N GLU A 74 -2.48 -5.06 -0.73
CA GLU A 74 -2.62 -6.21 -1.64
C GLU A 74 -1.24 -6.75 -2.05
N LEU A 75 -0.36 -5.88 -2.55
CA LEU A 75 0.99 -6.29 -2.99
C LEU A 75 1.85 -6.83 -1.84
N GLN A 76 1.73 -6.27 -0.63
CA GLN A 76 2.36 -6.84 0.55
C GLN A 76 1.87 -8.28 0.80
N GLY A 77 0.54 -8.49 0.76
CA GLY A 77 -0.07 -9.80 0.94
C GLY A 77 0.42 -10.82 -0.09
N ASP A 78 0.45 -10.43 -1.36
CA ASP A 78 0.91 -11.28 -2.46
C ASP A 78 2.37 -11.72 -2.27
N ILE A 79 3.24 -10.81 -1.84
CA ILE A 79 4.65 -11.10 -1.58
C ILE A 79 4.80 -12.08 -0.41
N LEU A 80 4.09 -11.84 0.70
CA LEU A 80 4.12 -12.73 1.86
C LEU A 80 3.59 -14.13 1.51
N GLY A 81 2.51 -14.20 0.74
CA GLY A 81 1.95 -15.46 0.24
C GLY A 81 2.94 -16.23 -0.64
N ALA A 82 3.54 -15.55 -1.61
CA ALA A 82 4.54 -16.16 -2.49
C ALA A 82 5.77 -16.69 -1.73
N MET A 83 6.22 -15.98 -0.69
CA MET A 83 7.29 -16.46 0.18
C MET A 83 6.89 -17.73 0.94
N GLN A 84 5.67 -17.78 1.47
CA GLN A 84 5.18 -18.95 2.19
C GLN A 84 5.07 -20.17 1.27
N ASP A 85 4.54 -19.99 0.06
CA ASP A 85 4.39 -21.06 -0.93
C ASP A 85 5.75 -21.65 -1.33
N MET A 86 6.75 -20.79 -1.57
CA MET A 86 8.11 -21.24 -1.91
C MET A 86 8.81 -21.94 -0.74
N GLN A 87 8.67 -21.44 0.49
CA GLN A 87 9.24 -22.09 1.67
C GLN A 87 8.65 -23.50 1.87
N GLN A 88 7.35 -23.68 1.64
CA GLN A 88 6.71 -24.99 1.70
C GLN A 88 7.21 -25.93 0.60
N ALA A 89 7.29 -25.43 -0.64
CA ALA A 89 7.81 -26.20 -1.77
C ALA A 89 9.27 -26.66 -1.55
N ASP A 90 10.11 -25.80 -0.98
CA ASP A 90 11.50 -26.12 -0.63
C ASP A 90 11.57 -27.19 0.47
N GLN A 91 10.72 -27.10 1.50
CA GLN A 91 10.66 -28.10 2.58
C GLN A 91 10.18 -29.47 2.10
N ASP A 92 9.13 -29.50 1.27
CA ASP A 92 8.60 -30.75 0.74
C ASP A 92 9.59 -31.42 -0.23
N SER A 93 10.25 -30.63 -1.08
CA SER A 93 11.32 -31.12 -1.94
C SER A 93 12.50 -31.67 -1.13
N SER A 94 12.90 -30.99 -0.06
CA SER A 94 13.96 -31.48 0.83
C SER A 94 13.60 -32.78 1.55
N ARG A 95 12.31 -33.05 1.83
CA ARG A 95 11.87 -34.32 2.43
C ARG A 95 11.79 -35.47 1.42
N LEU A 96 11.45 -35.18 0.17
CA LEU A 96 11.31 -36.17 -0.89
C LEU A 96 12.66 -36.64 -1.47
N TYR A 97 13.67 -35.77 -1.46
CA TYR A 97 14.98 -36.03 -2.07
C TYR A 97 16.16 -36.00 -1.09
N GLY A 98 15.89 -35.85 0.21
CA GLY A 98 16.88 -35.87 1.29
C GLY A 98 17.11 -37.25 1.91
#